data_AF-A0A385JHE6-F1
#
_entry.id   AF-A0A385JHE6-F1
#
_cell.length_a   1.000
_cell.length_b   1.000
_cell.length_c   1.000
_cell.angle_alpha   90.00
_cell.angle_beta   90.00
_cell.angle_gamma   90.00
#
_symmetry.space_group_name_H-M   'P 1'
#
loop_
_entity.id
_entity.type
_entity.pdbx_description
1 polymer ?
#
loop_
_entity_poly.entity_id
_entity_poly.type
_entity_poly.pdbx_seq_one_letter_code
_entity_poly.pdbx_strand_id
1 'polypeptide(L)'
;MAKPRCYLDISIGGELEGRIVVELYKDVVPKTAENFRALCTGEKGIGPNTGVPLHYKGGRFHRVVRGFMIQGGDISAGDGTGGESIYGLKFEDENFELKHERKGMLSMANMGPDTNGSQFFITTTRTSHLDGKHVVFGKVTKGMGVVRSIEHVVTEGGDSPSQETVIVDCGEIPEGEDDGISDFFKDGDTYPDWPADLDMKPDEISWWMKAVDSIKAFGNEQYKKQDCKMALRKYRKALRYLDVCWEKEDIDEEKSSSLRKTKSQIFTNSSACKLKLGDIKGALLDTDFAMRDGEDNAKAFFRQGQAYMALNDIDAAVASFKKALDLEPNDGGIKKELASARKKIADRHDQEKRAYARMFQ
;
A
#
# COMPACT_ATOMS: atom_id res chain seq x y z
N MET A 1 -2.09 26.28 -22.69
CA MET A 1 -1.75 26.34 -21.26
C MET A 1 -1.58 24.92 -20.76
N ALA A 2 -0.64 24.66 -19.85
CA ALA A 2 -0.52 23.36 -19.22
C ALA A 2 -1.80 23.01 -18.45
N LYS A 3 -2.13 21.72 -18.38
CA LYS A 3 -3.28 21.24 -17.61
C LYS A 3 -2.95 21.31 -16.12
N PRO A 4 -3.83 21.84 -15.25
CA PRO A 4 -3.56 21.89 -13.81
C PRO A 4 -3.31 20.50 -13.24
N ARG A 5 -2.36 20.40 -12.31
CA ARG A 5 -2.10 19.19 -11.54
C ARG A 5 -2.50 19.41 -10.09
N CYS A 6 -3.12 18.42 -9.48
CA CYS A 6 -3.43 18.43 -8.06
C CYS A 6 -2.96 17.14 -7.40
N TYR A 7 -2.72 17.18 -6.10
CA TYR A 7 -2.36 16.00 -5.32
C TYR A 7 -3.32 15.74 -4.17
N LEU A 8 -3.41 14.47 -3.80
CA LEU A 8 -4.10 13.96 -2.61
C LEU A 8 -3.14 13.04 -1.86
N ASP A 9 -2.74 13.43 -0.65
CA ASP A 9 -1.96 12.59 0.26
C ASP A 9 -2.90 11.75 1.10
N ILE A 10 -2.70 10.43 1.07
CA ILE A 10 -3.66 9.46 1.60
C ILE A 10 -3.10 8.80 2.85
N SER A 11 -3.94 8.66 3.87
CA SER A 11 -3.72 7.71 4.97
C SER A 11 -4.79 6.62 4.96
N ILE A 12 -4.40 5.41 5.36
CA ILE A 12 -5.30 4.27 5.56
C ILE A 12 -5.10 3.76 6.99
N GLY A 13 -6.17 3.71 7.79
CA GLY A 13 -6.10 3.26 9.18
C GLY A 13 -5.16 4.09 10.05
N GLY A 14 -5.03 5.39 9.76
CA GLY A 14 -4.14 6.33 10.46
C GLY A 14 -2.68 6.27 10.02
N GLU A 15 -2.31 5.41 9.06
CA GLU A 15 -0.95 5.30 8.53
C GLU A 15 -0.86 5.99 7.17
N LEU A 16 0.14 6.86 6.99
CA LEU A 16 0.37 7.53 5.71
C LEU A 16 0.73 6.50 4.63
N GLU A 17 -0.03 6.47 3.54
CA GLU A 17 0.08 5.47 2.48
C GLU A 17 0.86 5.97 1.26
N GLY A 18 0.59 7.20 0.81
CA GLY A 18 1.24 7.76 -0.36
C GLY A 18 0.45 8.91 -0.97
N ARG A 19 1.00 9.45 -2.05
CA ARG A 19 0.41 10.56 -2.83
C ARG A 19 -0.25 10.05 -4.11
N ILE A 20 -1.43 10.57 -4.41
CA ILE A 20 -2.08 10.47 -5.72
C ILE A 20 -1.91 11.81 -6.41
N VAL A 21 -1.43 11.83 -7.65
CA VAL A 21 -1.38 13.04 -8.48
C VAL A 21 -2.34 12.89 -9.64
N VAL A 22 -3.14 13.93 -9.87
CA VAL A 22 -4.13 14.00 -10.94
C VAL A 22 -3.86 15.18 -11.87
N GLU A 23 -4.07 14.96 -13.17
CA GLU A 23 -4.13 16.00 -14.20
C GLU A 23 -5.60 16.31 -14.49
N LEU A 24 -5.97 17.60 -14.50
CA LEU A 24 -7.33 18.07 -14.72
C LEU A 24 -7.53 18.57 -16.16
N TYR A 25 -8.61 18.15 -16.81
CA TYR A 25 -8.94 18.49 -18.19
C TYR A 25 -9.61 19.86 -18.31
N LYS A 26 -8.94 20.91 -17.81
CA LYS A 26 -9.43 22.31 -17.82
C LYS A 26 -9.70 22.85 -19.23
N ASP A 27 -9.08 22.25 -20.24
CA ASP A 27 -9.30 22.54 -21.66
C ASP A 27 -10.62 22.00 -22.22
N VAL A 28 -11.21 20.97 -21.59
CA VAL A 28 -12.46 20.32 -22.03
C VAL A 28 -13.63 20.63 -21.08
N VAL A 29 -13.36 20.63 -19.78
CA VAL A 29 -14.35 20.86 -18.70
C VAL A 29 -13.82 21.88 -17.69
N PRO A 30 -13.63 23.16 -18.10
CA PRO A 30 -13.04 24.19 -17.25
C PRO A 30 -13.75 24.42 -15.93
N LYS A 31 -15.10 24.38 -15.89
CA LYS A 31 -15.85 24.59 -14.64
C LYS A 31 -15.64 23.44 -13.67
N THR A 32 -15.70 22.20 -14.17
CA THR A 32 -15.54 20.99 -13.37
C THR A 32 -14.11 20.85 -12.85
N ALA A 33 -13.12 21.12 -13.70
CA ALA A 33 -11.71 21.15 -13.32
C ALA A 33 -11.42 22.22 -12.25
N GLU A 34 -11.95 23.44 -12.43
CA GLU A 34 -11.76 24.53 -11.46
C GLU A 34 -12.41 24.24 -10.11
N ASN A 35 -13.58 23.58 -10.10
CA ASN A 35 -14.23 23.12 -8.87
C ASN A 35 -13.31 22.18 -8.08
N PHE A 36 -12.80 21.13 -8.72
CA PHE A 36 -11.93 20.18 -8.05
C PHE A 36 -10.61 20.81 -7.58
N ARG A 37 -9.96 21.63 -8.44
CA ARG A 37 -8.71 22.33 -8.10
C ARG A 37 -8.88 23.21 -6.87
N ALA A 38 -9.94 24.03 -6.84
CA ALA A 38 -10.21 24.93 -5.73
C ALA A 38 -10.58 24.17 -4.43
N LEU A 39 -11.25 23.02 -4.54
CA LEU A 39 -11.49 22.12 -3.41
C LEU A 39 -10.22 21.39 -2.95
N CYS A 40 -9.21 21.20 -3.80
CA CYS A 40 -7.89 20.75 -3.36
C CYS A 40 -7.12 21.83 -2.61
N THR A 41 -7.23 23.11 -2.99
CA THR A 41 -6.49 24.21 -2.33
C THR A 41 -7.20 24.78 -1.11
N GLY A 42 -8.52 24.62 -1.02
CA GLY A 42 -9.32 25.21 0.06
C GLY A 42 -9.51 26.73 -0.06
N GLU A 43 -9.11 27.34 -1.19
CA GLU A 43 -9.02 28.80 -1.34
C GLU A 43 -10.38 29.53 -1.32
N LYS A 44 -11.49 28.80 -1.49
CA LYS A 44 -12.84 29.38 -1.54
C LYS A 44 -13.48 29.53 -0.15
N GLY A 45 -12.75 29.19 0.93
CA GLY A 45 -13.20 29.43 2.30
C GLY A 45 -14.32 28.50 2.73
N ILE A 46 -15.31 29.04 3.45
CA ILE A 46 -16.42 28.28 4.01
C ILE A 46 -17.58 28.24 3.01
N GLY A 47 -18.09 27.05 2.76
CA GLY A 47 -19.21 26.83 1.87
C GLY A 47 -20.52 27.34 2.48
N PRO A 48 -21.32 28.12 1.72
CA PRO A 48 -22.47 28.83 2.29
C PRO A 48 -23.67 27.91 2.59
N ASN A 49 -23.74 26.72 1.98
CA ASN A 49 -24.87 25.82 2.18
C ASN A 49 -24.60 24.77 3.27
N THR A 50 -23.34 24.35 3.41
CA THR A 50 -22.94 23.32 4.39
C THR A 50 -22.31 23.89 5.65
N GLY A 51 -21.77 25.11 5.59
CA GLY A 51 -21.06 25.75 6.71
C GLY A 51 -19.69 25.14 7.03
N VAL A 52 -19.17 24.25 6.18
CA VAL A 52 -17.85 23.64 6.33
C VAL A 52 -16.84 24.22 5.31
N PRO A 53 -15.52 24.07 5.52
CA PRO A 53 -14.54 24.47 4.52
C PRO A 53 -14.77 23.76 3.17
N LEU A 54 -14.70 24.52 2.07
CA LEU A 54 -14.65 24.02 0.70
C LEU A 54 -13.27 23.41 0.41
N HIS A 55 -12.94 22.31 1.08
CA HIS A 55 -11.60 21.72 1.07
C HIS A 55 -11.66 20.20 1.23
N TYR A 56 -10.90 19.46 0.42
CA TYR A 56 -10.83 18.00 0.51
C TYR A 56 -9.98 17.48 1.67
N LYS A 57 -9.10 18.31 2.25
CA LYS A 57 -8.26 17.92 3.39
C LYS A 57 -9.12 17.51 4.59
N GLY A 58 -8.87 16.31 5.12
CA GLY A 58 -9.67 15.66 6.16
C GLY A 58 -10.87 14.89 5.62
N GLY A 59 -11.22 15.03 4.34
CA GLY A 59 -12.27 14.27 3.69
C GLY A 59 -11.91 12.78 3.54
N ARG A 60 -12.92 11.92 3.54
CA ARG A 60 -12.76 10.46 3.45
C ARG A 60 -13.25 9.87 2.14
N PHE A 61 -12.61 8.78 1.75
CA PHE A 61 -13.19 7.84 0.79
C PHE A 61 -14.24 7.01 1.52
N HIS A 62 -15.51 7.35 1.31
CA HIS A 62 -16.63 6.76 2.05
C HIS A 62 -17.24 5.55 1.34
N ARG A 63 -16.88 5.33 0.08
CA ARG A 63 -17.38 4.21 -0.72
C ARG A 63 -16.30 3.64 -1.63
N VAL A 64 -16.02 2.35 -1.52
CA VAL A 64 -14.99 1.63 -2.27
C VAL A 64 -15.57 0.36 -2.85
N VAL A 65 -15.53 0.21 -4.17
CA VAL A 65 -16.00 -1.01 -4.85
C VAL A 65 -14.86 -1.60 -5.66
N ARG A 66 -14.35 -2.74 -5.18
CA ARG A 66 -13.23 -3.45 -5.80
C ARG A 66 -13.56 -3.84 -7.24
N GLY A 67 -12.65 -3.56 -8.16
CA GLY A 67 -12.84 -3.79 -9.59
C GLY A 67 -13.77 -2.79 -10.25
N PHE A 68 -14.09 -1.68 -9.60
CA PHE A 68 -14.96 -0.63 -10.15
C PHE A 68 -14.38 0.77 -9.92
N MET A 69 -14.47 1.31 -8.70
CA MET A 69 -14.09 2.69 -8.38
C MET A 69 -13.87 2.91 -6.87
N ILE A 70 -13.19 4.00 -6.53
CA ILE A 70 -13.11 4.55 -5.17
C ILE A 70 -13.75 5.95 -5.18
N GLN A 71 -14.64 6.24 -4.23
CA GLN A 71 -15.42 7.47 -4.19
C GLN A 71 -15.18 8.23 -2.88
N GLY A 72 -14.98 9.54 -3.01
CA GLY A 72 -14.73 10.47 -1.92
C GLY A 72 -15.32 11.84 -2.22
N GLY A 73 -14.85 12.86 -1.51
CA GLY A 73 -15.23 14.25 -1.76
C GLY A 73 -16.57 14.67 -1.16
N ASP A 74 -17.18 13.87 -0.29
CA ASP A 74 -18.22 14.40 0.60
C ASP A 74 -17.52 15.16 1.73
N ILE A 75 -17.40 16.47 1.57
CA ILE A 75 -16.67 17.37 2.47
C ILE A 75 -17.45 17.71 3.75
N SER A 76 -18.72 17.33 3.84
CA SER A 76 -19.62 17.80 4.92
C SER A 76 -20.12 16.67 5.82
N ALA A 77 -20.81 15.66 5.28
CA ALA A 77 -21.29 14.51 6.05
C ALA A 77 -20.25 13.37 6.04
N GLY A 78 -19.49 13.29 4.94
CA GLY A 78 -18.48 12.26 4.72
C GLY A 78 -19.05 10.86 4.52
N ASP A 79 -20.35 10.70 4.27
CA ASP A 79 -21.00 9.39 4.10
C ASP A 79 -21.67 9.23 2.72
N GLY A 80 -21.53 10.24 1.86
CA GLY A 80 -22.09 10.28 0.52
C GLY A 80 -23.39 11.06 0.42
N THR A 81 -23.96 11.52 1.54
CA THR A 81 -25.20 12.32 1.56
C THR A 81 -24.95 13.83 1.40
N GLY A 82 -23.71 14.28 1.59
CA GLY A 82 -23.37 15.70 1.62
C GLY A 82 -22.54 16.20 0.43
N GLY A 83 -21.91 17.35 0.67
CA GLY A 83 -21.00 18.02 -0.25
C GLY A 83 -21.66 19.18 -0.97
N GLU A 84 -20.84 20.17 -1.37
CA GLU A 84 -21.25 21.29 -2.20
C GLU A 84 -20.09 21.71 -3.11
N SER A 85 -20.40 22.35 -4.23
CA SER A 85 -19.39 22.87 -5.15
C SER A 85 -18.96 24.28 -4.76
N ILE A 86 -17.89 24.76 -5.38
CA ILE A 86 -17.48 26.17 -5.25
C ILE A 86 -18.48 27.16 -5.87
N TYR A 87 -19.47 26.67 -6.62
CA TYR A 87 -20.50 27.47 -7.29
C TYR A 87 -21.86 27.44 -6.55
N GLY A 88 -21.95 26.72 -5.43
CA GLY A 88 -23.19 26.46 -4.69
C GLY A 88 -23.42 24.97 -4.48
N LEU A 89 -24.61 24.59 -3.99
CA LEU A 89 -24.91 23.21 -3.61
C LEU A 89 -24.71 22.20 -4.76
N LYS A 90 -25.10 22.57 -5.98
CA LYS A 90 -25.00 21.76 -7.19
C LYS A 90 -24.63 22.62 -8.41
N PHE A 91 -24.03 22.01 -9.43
CA PHE A 91 -23.80 22.60 -10.75
C PHE A 91 -24.04 21.60 -11.89
N GLU A 92 -24.22 22.14 -13.10
CA GLU A 92 -24.57 21.42 -14.33
C GLU A 92 -23.51 20.41 -14.79
N ASP A 93 -23.94 19.41 -15.57
CA ASP A 93 -23.03 18.53 -16.31
C ASP A 93 -22.42 19.30 -17.47
N GLU A 94 -21.12 19.61 -17.38
CA GLU A 94 -20.47 20.51 -18.34
C GLU A 94 -20.40 19.94 -19.77
N ASN A 95 -20.00 18.67 -19.92
CA ASN A 95 -20.18 17.85 -21.11
C ASN A 95 -19.80 16.38 -20.82
N PHE A 96 -20.00 15.49 -21.80
CA PHE A 96 -19.64 14.08 -21.73
C PHE A 96 -18.73 13.64 -22.90
N GLU A 97 -17.88 14.54 -23.39
CA GLU A 97 -16.96 14.24 -24.51
C GLU A 97 -15.97 13.12 -24.14
N LEU A 98 -15.46 13.19 -22.91
CA LEU A 98 -14.50 12.24 -22.36
C LEU A 98 -15.21 11.02 -21.76
N LYS A 99 -14.63 9.85 -21.99
CA LYS A 99 -15.21 8.54 -21.60
C LYS A 99 -14.41 7.88 -20.50
N HIS A 100 -15.05 6.95 -19.79
CA HIS A 100 -14.43 6.15 -18.73
C HIS A 100 -13.65 4.96 -19.32
N GLU A 101 -12.69 5.24 -20.18
CA GLU A 101 -12.07 4.25 -21.07
C GLU A 101 -11.07 3.31 -20.38
N ARG A 102 -10.57 3.67 -19.20
CA ARG A 102 -9.51 2.95 -18.49
C ARG A 102 -9.56 3.20 -16.98
N LYS A 103 -8.66 2.53 -16.24
CA LYS A 103 -8.37 2.81 -14.83
C LYS A 103 -7.75 4.20 -14.67
N GLY A 104 -7.98 4.82 -13.51
CA GLY A 104 -7.40 6.11 -13.14
C GLY A 104 -8.14 7.30 -13.73
N MET A 105 -9.35 7.14 -14.27
CA MET A 105 -10.16 8.28 -14.72
C MET A 105 -10.80 8.94 -13.50
N LEU A 106 -10.70 10.26 -13.41
CA LEU A 106 -11.30 11.08 -12.37
C LEU A 106 -12.62 11.67 -12.89
N SER A 107 -13.71 11.43 -12.17
CA SER A 107 -15.07 11.73 -12.66
C SER A 107 -16.01 12.14 -11.53
N MET A 108 -17.01 12.96 -11.85
CA MET A 108 -17.94 13.51 -10.86
C MET A 108 -18.96 12.45 -10.40
N ALA A 109 -19.17 12.36 -9.09
CA ALA A 109 -20.35 11.67 -8.56
C ALA A 109 -21.55 12.62 -8.58
N ASN A 110 -22.72 12.10 -8.92
CA ASN A 110 -23.97 12.86 -8.99
C ASN A 110 -25.18 11.99 -8.58
N MET A 111 -26.35 12.61 -8.43
CA MET A 111 -27.63 11.98 -8.11
C MET A 111 -28.62 12.09 -9.29
N GLY A 112 -28.10 12.09 -10.51
CA GLY A 112 -28.86 12.38 -11.74
C GLY A 112 -28.30 13.61 -12.48
N PRO A 113 -28.90 13.99 -13.63
CA PRO A 113 -28.42 15.10 -14.44
C PRO A 113 -28.27 16.40 -13.65
N ASP A 114 -27.20 17.13 -13.90
CA ASP A 114 -26.94 18.48 -13.36
C ASP A 114 -26.88 18.56 -11.82
N THR A 115 -26.42 17.49 -11.17
CA THR A 115 -26.30 17.42 -9.70
C THR A 115 -24.86 17.22 -9.22
N ASN A 116 -23.90 17.79 -9.93
CA ASN A 116 -22.49 17.76 -9.55
C ASN A 116 -22.26 18.63 -8.30
N GLY A 117 -21.48 18.13 -7.33
CA GLY A 117 -21.12 18.86 -6.10
C GLY A 117 -19.62 18.84 -5.86
N SER A 118 -19.21 18.36 -4.69
CA SER A 118 -17.79 18.08 -4.38
C SER A 118 -17.40 16.61 -4.54
N GLN A 119 -18.37 15.70 -4.58
CA GLN A 119 -18.08 14.26 -4.62
C GLN A 119 -17.52 13.83 -5.97
N PHE A 120 -16.53 12.94 -5.93
CA PHE A 120 -15.85 12.41 -7.10
C PHE A 120 -15.52 10.94 -6.91
N PHE A 121 -15.23 10.25 -8.00
CA PHE A 121 -14.64 8.92 -7.95
C PHE A 121 -13.43 8.80 -8.89
N ILE A 122 -12.54 7.86 -8.54
CA ILE A 122 -11.43 7.43 -9.38
C ILE A 122 -11.71 6.00 -9.83
N THR A 123 -11.76 5.76 -11.14
CA THR A 123 -12.00 4.43 -11.67
C THR A 123 -10.82 3.50 -11.41
N THR A 124 -11.08 2.23 -11.14
CA THR A 124 -10.04 1.20 -11.02
C THR A 124 -10.08 0.21 -12.19
N THR A 125 -11.06 0.34 -13.07
CA THR A 125 -11.19 -0.39 -14.34
C THR A 125 -11.81 0.51 -15.40
N ARG A 126 -12.06 -0.02 -16.61
CA ARG A 126 -12.88 0.64 -17.63
C ARG A 126 -14.37 0.57 -17.23
N THR A 127 -15.07 1.70 -17.22
CA THR A 127 -16.45 1.79 -16.70
C THR A 127 -17.40 2.48 -17.68
N SER A 128 -17.50 1.97 -18.91
CA SER A 128 -18.27 2.59 -20.01
C SER A 128 -19.78 2.72 -19.76
N HIS A 129 -20.34 2.00 -18.79
CA HIS A 129 -21.75 2.14 -18.39
C HIS A 129 -22.05 3.48 -17.67
N LEU A 130 -21.01 4.22 -17.30
CA LEU A 130 -21.05 5.58 -16.74
C LEU A 130 -20.93 6.68 -17.80
N ASP A 131 -20.59 6.32 -19.05
CA ASP A 131 -20.45 7.30 -20.14
C ASP A 131 -21.80 7.99 -20.41
N GLY A 132 -21.76 9.31 -20.61
CA GLY A 132 -22.97 10.13 -20.77
C GLY A 132 -23.76 10.39 -19.49
N LYS A 133 -23.26 9.95 -18.33
CA LYS A 133 -23.93 10.11 -17.02
C LYS A 133 -23.08 10.82 -15.98
N HIS A 134 -21.75 10.70 -16.07
CA HIS A 134 -20.80 11.31 -15.14
C HIS A 134 -19.74 12.06 -15.92
N VAL A 135 -19.49 13.31 -15.54
CA VAL A 135 -18.50 14.17 -16.19
C VAL A 135 -17.10 13.69 -15.85
N VAL A 136 -16.36 13.18 -16.83
CA VAL A 136 -14.93 12.86 -16.70
C VAL A 136 -14.14 14.15 -16.80
N PHE A 137 -13.35 14.47 -15.77
CA PHE A 137 -12.67 15.76 -15.68
C PHE A 137 -11.17 15.67 -15.36
N GLY A 138 -10.62 14.47 -15.23
CA GLY A 138 -9.19 14.30 -15.09
C GLY A 138 -8.74 12.85 -15.20
N LYS A 139 -7.46 12.64 -14.89
CA LYS A 139 -6.88 11.30 -14.72
C LYS A 139 -5.78 11.31 -13.67
N VAL A 140 -5.54 10.16 -13.06
CA VAL A 140 -4.37 9.88 -12.24
C VAL A 140 -3.14 9.81 -13.14
N THR A 141 -2.12 10.61 -12.84
CA THR A 141 -0.82 10.60 -13.52
C THR A 141 0.25 9.88 -12.71
N LYS A 142 0.20 9.98 -11.36
CA LYS A 142 1.07 9.26 -10.41
C LYS A 142 0.26 8.70 -9.25
N GLY A 143 0.75 7.66 -8.60
CA GLY A 143 0.11 7.12 -7.41
C GLY A 143 -1.10 6.23 -7.71
N MET A 144 -1.19 5.67 -8.92
CA MET A 144 -2.24 4.68 -9.22
C MET A 144 -2.13 3.46 -8.29
N GLY A 145 -0.93 3.15 -7.78
CA GLY A 145 -0.75 2.14 -6.76
C GLY A 145 -1.39 2.49 -5.40
N VAL A 146 -1.43 3.77 -5.02
CA VAL A 146 -2.15 4.25 -3.82
C VAL A 146 -3.66 4.10 -4.01
N VAL A 147 -4.17 4.41 -5.21
CA VAL A 147 -5.58 4.13 -5.58
C VAL A 147 -5.89 2.64 -5.44
N ARG A 148 -4.96 1.75 -5.83
CA ARG A 148 -5.12 0.30 -5.64
C ARG A 148 -5.07 -0.11 -4.17
N SER A 149 -4.23 0.53 -3.34
CA SER A 149 -4.23 0.29 -1.90
C SER A 149 -5.59 0.61 -1.29
N ILE A 150 -6.20 1.75 -1.66
CA ILE A 150 -7.56 2.12 -1.23
C ILE A 150 -8.59 1.08 -1.70
N GLU A 151 -8.54 0.69 -2.98
CA GLU A 151 -9.46 -0.30 -3.57
C GLU A 151 -9.44 -1.66 -2.85
N HIS A 152 -8.31 -2.04 -2.25
CA HIS A 152 -8.12 -3.32 -1.55
C HIS A 152 -8.35 -3.24 -0.04
N VAL A 153 -8.74 -2.08 0.49
CA VAL A 153 -9.22 -1.99 1.88
C VAL A 153 -10.47 -2.85 2.01
N VAL A 154 -10.55 -3.63 3.08
CA VAL A 154 -11.73 -4.46 3.38
C VAL A 154 -12.92 -3.54 3.58
N THR A 155 -14.05 -3.83 2.93
CA THR A 155 -15.28 -3.05 3.07
C THR A 155 -16.31 -3.74 3.95
N GLU A 156 -17.17 -2.94 4.57
CA GLU A 156 -18.31 -3.36 5.36
C GLU A 156 -19.62 -3.12 4.59
N GLY A 157 -20.76 -3.12 5.29
CA GLY A 157 -22.05 -2.83 4.69
C GLY A 157 -22.04 -1.48 3.95
N GLY A 158 -22.66 -1.47 2.74
CA GLY A 158 -22.78 -0.26 1.93
C GLY A 158 -21.48 0.16 1.20
N ASP A 159 -20.57 -0.77 0.95
CA ASP A 159 -19.27 -0.53 0.29
C ASP A 159 -18.35 0.43 1.07
N SER A 160 -18.59 0.63 2.38
CA SER A 160 -17.81 1.53 3.23
C SER A 160 -16.48 0.88 3.65
N PRO A 161 -15.33 1.56 3.59
CA PRO A 161 -14.07 1.00 4.07
C PRO A 161 -14.07 0.73 5.58
N SER A 162 -13.65 -0.47 6.00
CA SER A 162 -13.50 -0.87 7.42
C SER A 162 -12.40 -0.11 8.16
N GLN A 163 -11.48 0.51 7.42
CA GLN A 163 -10.43 1.37 7.94
C GLN A 163 -10.62 2.77 7.38
N GLU A 164 -10.47 3.78 8.25
CA GLU A 164 -10.54 5.18 7.82
C GLU A 164 -9.54 5.44 6.71
N THR A 165 -10.05 5.85 5.55
CA THR A 165 -9.26 6.19 4.37
C THR A 165 -9.46 7.67 4.07
N VAL A 166 -8.45 8.47 4.38
CA VAL A 166 -8.56 9.93 4.51
C VAL A 166 -7.55 10.63 3.60
N ILE A 167 -7.98 11.73 3.00
CA ILE A 167 -7.12 12.71 2.33
C ILE A 167 -6.51 13.59 3.41
N VAL A 168 -5.30 13.29 3.86
CA VAL A 168 -4.65 14.00 4.97
C VAL A 168 -4.03 15.32 4.55
N ASP A 169 -3.69 15.47 3.27
CA ASP A 169 -3.29 16.73 2.67
C ASP A 169 -3.67 16.76 1.19
N CYS A 170 -3.89 17.95 0.64
CA CYS A 170 -4.16 18.13 -0.78
C CYS A 170 -3.82 19.53 -1.24
N GLY A 171 -3.67 19.70 -2.54
CA GLY A 171 -3.38 21.01 -3.13
C GLY A 171 -3.15 20.96 -4.63
N GLU A 172 -2.87 22.12 -5.19
CA GLU A 172 -2.40 22.28 -6.57
C GLU A 172 -0.88 22.18 -6.62
N ILE A 173 -0.34 21.51 -7.64
CA ILE A 173 1.09 21.46 -7.94
C ILE A 173 1.37 22.52 -9.00
N PRO A 174 2.19 23.55 -8.71
CA PRO A 174 2.54 24.57 -9.68
C PRO A 174 3.21 23.99 -10.94
N GLU A 175 3.13 24.73 -12.05
CA GLU A 175 3.80 24.35 -13.28
C GLU A 175 5.32 24.31 -13.08
N GLY A 176 5.96 23.21 -13.49
CA GLY A 176 7.40 22.99 -13.34
C GLY A 176 7.83 22.42 -11.98
N GLU A 177 6.95 22.38 -10.98
CA GLU A 177 7.25 21.76 -9.70
C GLU A 177 7.17 20.23 -9.75
N ASP A 178 7.96 19.59 -8.89
CA ASP A 178 7.99 18.14 -8.71
C ASP A 178 6.66 17.60 -8.19
N ASP A 179 6.30 16.38 -8.60
CA ASP A 179 5.05 15.73 -8.17
C ASP A 179 5.05 15.41 -6.66
N GLY A 180 6.21 15.41 -6.01
CA GLY A 180 6.41 15.11 -4.59
C GLY A 180 6.18 13.64 -4.26
N ILE A 181 6.43 12.75 -5.21
CA ILE A 181 6.31 11.28 -5.05
C ILE A 181 7.63 10.61 -4.67
N SER A 182 8.75 11.29 -4.94
CA SER A 182 10.09 10.89 -4.52
C SER A 182 10.41 11.45 -3.14
N ASP A 183 11.08 10.67 -2.29
CA ASP A 183 11.34 11.02 -0.89
C ASP A 183 10.08 11.48 -0.13
N PHE A 184 8.93 10.88 -0.45
CA PHE A 184 7.64 11.27 0.10
C PHE A 184 7.60 11.23 1.63
N PHE A 185 8.28 10.25 2.23
CA PHE A 185 8.38 10.09 3.69
C PHE A 185 9.52 10.90 4.32
N LYS A 186 10.27 11.68 3.53
CA LYS A 186 11.42 12.50 3.98
C LYS A 186 12.46 11.68 4.73
N ASP A 187 12.74 10.47 4.23
CA ASP A 187 13.69 9.53 4.81
C ASP A 187 14.92 9.27 3.93
N GLY A 188 15.06 10.02 2.84
CA GLY A 188 16.19 9.99 1.91
C GLY A 188 16.02 8.98 0.77
N ASP A 189 14.94 8.20 0.76
CA ASP A 189 14.63 7.25 -0.32
C ASP A 189 13.98 7.97 -1.50
N THR A 190 14.81 8.32 -2.48
CA THR A 190 14.40 9.12 -3.65
C THR A 190 13.64 8.32 -4.71
N TYR A 191 13.52 6.99 -4.58
CA TYR A 191 12.75 6.19 -5.52
C TYR A 191 11.25 6.39 -5.26
N PRO A 192 10.38 6.53 -6.28
CA PRO A 192 8.95 6.50 -6.07
C PRO A 192 8.48 5.18 -5.46
N ASP A 193 7.43 5.19 -4.65
CA ASP A 193 6.90 3.99 -4.00
C ASP A 193 6.43 2.92 -4.98
N TRP A 194 5.99 3.33 -6.16
CA TRP A 194 5.59 2.46 -7.25
C TRP A 194 6.53 2.66 -8.44
N PRO A 195 7.21 1.62 -8.94
CA PRO A 195 8.16 1.76 -10.04
C PRO A 195 7.51 2.24 -11.35
N ALA A 196 6.20 2.02 -11.51
CA ALA A 196 5.43 2.54 -12.64
C ALA A 196 5.41 4.07 -12.70
N ASP A 197 5.57 4.74 -11.56
CA ASP A 197 5.52 6.21 -11.42
C ASP A 197 6.86 6.88 -11.74
N LEU A 198 7.94 6.13 -12.02
CA LEU A 198 9.18 6.69 -12.56
C LEU A 198 8.94 7.34 -13.93
N ASP A 199 9.38 8.60 -14.07
CA ASP A 199 9.32 9.35 -15.34
C ASP A 199 10.16 8.69 -16.42
N MET A 200 11.41 8.36 -16.08
CA MET A 200 12.31 7.61 -16.93
C MET A 200 12.50 6.22 -16.33
N LYS A 201 12.22 5.19 -17.13
CA LYS A 201 12.38 3.78 -16.74
C LYS A 201 13.66 3.26 -17.39
N PRO A 202 14.75 3.05 -16.64
CA PRO A 202 16.00 2.58 -17.23
C PRO A 202 15.83 1.18 -17.85
N ASP A 203 16.49 0.94 -18.98
CA ASP A 203 16.50 -0.38 -19.61
C ASP A 203 17.48 -1.31 -18.89
N GLU A 204 18.60 -0.77 -18.43
CA GLU A 204 19.65 -1.53 -17.75
C GLU A 204 19.17 -2.14 -16.42
N ILE A 205 19.17 -3.47 -16.35
CA ILE A 205 18.87 -4.22 -15.13
C ILE A 205 19.75 -3.83 -13.94
N SER A 206 20.99 -3.42 -14.19
CA SER A 206 21.94 -3.02 -13.15
C SER A 206 21.43 -1.84 -12.31
N TRP A 207 20.69 -0.92 -12.93
CA TRP A 207 20.08 0.21 -12.24
C TRP A 207 18.96 -0.26 -11.30
N TRP A 208 18.11 -1.17 -11.79
CA TRP A 208 17.01 -1.72 -10.99
C TRP A 208 17.51 -2.54 -9.81
N MET A 209 18.54 -3.37 -10.01
CA MET A 209 19.20 -4.10 -8.92
C MET A 209 19.75 -3.15 -7.85
N LYS A 210 20.43 -2.06 -8.26
CA LYS A 210 20.90 -1.01 -7.33
C LYS A 210 19.75 -0.35 -6.56
N ALA A 211 18.63 -0.07 -7.23
CA ALA A 211 17.44 0.48 -6.60
C ALA A 211 16.87 -0.48 -5.55
N VAL A 212 16.74 -1.77 -5.88
CA VAL A 212 16.29 -2.81 -4.94
C VAL A 212 17.19 -2.87 -3.71
N ASP A 213 18.50 -2.90 -3.89
CA ASP A 213 19.46 -2.98 -2.79
C ASP A 213 19.42 -1.72 -1.90
N SER A 214 19.29 -0.54 -2.51
CA SER A 214 19.15 0.74 -1.79
C SER A 214 17.86 0.75 -0.95
N ILE A 215 16.71 0.44 -1.55
CA ILE A 215 15.41 0.41 -0.85
C ILE A 215 15.42 -0.64 0.27
N LYS A 216 16.00 -1.83 0.03
CA LYS A 216 16.20 -2.86 1.06
C LYS A 216 17.08 -2.34 2.20
N ALA A 217 18.14 -1.58 1.91
CA ALA A 217 19.00 -0.99 2.92
C ALA A 217 18.23 0.01 3.81
N PHE A 218 17.40 0.89 3.23
CA PHE A 218 16.49 1.75 4.00
C PHE A 218 15.56 0.93 4.89
N GLY A 219 14.99 -0.18 4.40
CA GLY A 219 14.20 -1.09 5.24
C GLY A 219 14.98 -1.64 6.43
N ASN A 220 16.25 -2.01 6.22
CA ASN A 220 17.13 -2.48 7.30
C ASN A 220 17.41 -1.40 8.34
N GLU A 221 17.58 -0.15 7.90
CA GLU A 221 17.79 1.00 8.80
C GLU A 221 16.56 1.27 9.68
N GLN A 222 15.36 1.23 9.08
CA GLN A 222 14.12 1.38 9.84
C GLN A 222 13.92 0.24 10.83
N TYR A 223 14.28 -1.00 10.44
CA TYR A 223 14.27 -2.13 11.36
C TYR A 223 15.22 -1.94 12.56
N LYS A 224 16.42 -1.39 12.34
CA LYS A 224 17.38 -1.06 13.41
C LYS A 224 16.82 0.01 14.35
N LYS A 225 16.06 0.97 13.83
CA LYS A 225 15.31 1.98 14.62
C LYS A 225 14.07 1.41 15.33
N GLN A 226 13.82 0.12 15.19
CA GLN A 226 12.63 -0.58 15.71
C GLN A 226 11.30 -0.16 15.06
N ASP A 227 11.34 0.61 13.98
CA ASP A 227 10.16 0.92 13.17
C ASP A 227 9.89 -0.21 12.18
N CYS A 228 9.25 -1.26 12.68
CA CYS A 228 8.90 -2.42 11.87
C CYS A 228 7.82 -2.14 10.82
N LYS A 229 6.97 -1.11 11.02
CA LYS A 229 5.94 -0.75 10.03
C LYS A 229 6.59 -0.12 8.80
N MET A 230 7.46 0.88 9.01
CA MET A 230 8.19 1.50 7.91
C MET A 230 9.16 0.51 7.25
N ALA A 231 9.84 -0.33 8.03
CA ALA A 231 10.68 -1.39 7.48
C ALA A 231 9.91 -2.30 6.51
N LEU A 232 8.71 -2.75 6.90
CA LEU A 232 7.84 -3.55 6.02
C LEU A 232 7.43 -2.79 4.76
N ARG A 233 7.10 -1.50 4.86
CA ARG A 233 6.79 -0.65 3.69
C ARG A 233 7.95 -0.66 2.70
N LYS A 234 9.18 -0.44 3.18
CA LYS A 234 10.39 -0.46 2.33
C LYS A 234 10.68 -1.84 1.75
N TYR A 235 10.53 -2.93 2.51
CA TYR A 235 10.70 -4.28 1.97
C TYR A 235 9.68 -4.62 0.88
N ARG A 236 8.41 -4.24 1.06
CA ARG A 236 7.38 -4.40 0.01
C ARG A 236 7.71 -3.57 -1.23
N LYS A 237 8.21 -2.35 -1.05
CA LYS A 237 8.70 -1.51 -2.15
C LYS A 237 9.87 -2.16 -2.88
N ALA A 238 10.86 -2.69 -2.17
CA ALA A 238 11.99 -3.40 -2.76
C ALA A 238 11.52 -4.61 -3.58
N LEU A 239 10.51 -5.36 -3.10
CA LEU A 239 9.90 -6.45 -3.86
C LEU A 239 9.23 -5.96 -5.16
N ARG A 240 8.49 -4.84 -5.13
CA ARG A 240 7.90 -4.26 -6.35
C ARG A 240 8.96 -3.89 -7.39
N TYR A 241 10.09 -3.33 -6.98
CA TYR A 241 11.20 -3.03 -7.89
C TYR A 241 11.90 -4.32 -8.37
N LEU A 242 12.02 -5.32 -7.50
CA LEU A 242 12.58 -6.63 -7.84
C LEU A 242 11.72 -7.38 -8.86
N ASP A 243 10.40 -7.25 -8.80
CA ASP A 243 9.49 -7.82 -9.79
C ASP A 243 9.75 -7.24 -11.19
N VAL A 244 10.02 -5.93 -11.30
CA VAL A 244 10.40 -5.29 -12.57
C VAL A 244 11.75 -5.80 -13.09
N CYS A 245 12.70 -6.17 -12.21
CA CYS A 245 13.96 -6.75 -12.65
C CYS A 245 13.74 -8.03 -13.48
N TRP A 246 12.72 -8.83 -13.16
CA TRP A 246 12.41 -10.08 -13.87
C TRP A 246 11.80 -9.86 -15.27
N GLU A 247 11.39 -8.65 -15.60
CA GLU A 247 10.86 -8.28 -16.92
C GLU A 247 11.95 -7.77 -17.87
N LYS A 248 13.20 -7.65 -17.41
CA LYS A 248 14.32 -7.12 -18.21
C LYS A 248 14.96 -8.19 -19.08
N GLU A 249 15.38 -7.80 -20.29
CA GLU A 249 15.95 -8.72 -21.28
C GLU A 249 17.36 -9.23 -20.90
N ASP A 250 18.16 -8.42 -20.20
CA ASP A 250 19.57 -8.69 -19.87
C ASP A 250 19.79 -9.54 -18.60
N ILE A 251 18.85 -10.43 -18.26
CA ILE A 251 18.98 -11.34 -17.11
C ILE A 251 19.78 -12.58 -17.52
N ASP A 252 21.04 -12.60 -17.12
CA ASP A 252 21.86 -13.81 -17.15
C ASP A 252 21.69 -14.65 -15.87
N GLU A 253 22.32 -15.83 -15.84
CA GLU A 253 22.23 -16.77 -14.73
C GLU A 253 22.78 -16.19 -13.41
N GLU A 254 23.85 -15.40 -13.48
CA GLU A 254 24.46 -14.76 -12.32
C GLU A 254 23.50 -13.73 -11.68
N LYS A 255 22.91 -12.85 -12.51
CA LYS A 255 21.94 -11.86 -12.06
C LYS A 255 20.67 -12.53 -11.53
N SER A 256 20.17 -13.56 -12.21
CA SER A 256 19.02 -14.34 -11.75
C SER A 256 19.25 -14.95 -10.37
N SER A 257 20.43 -15.54 -10.14
CA SER A 257 20.83 -16.06 -8.82
C SER A 257 20.89 -14.95 -7.76
N SER A 258 21.49 -13.81 -8.09
CA SER A 258 21.55 -12.64 -7.21
C SER A 258 20.17 -12.07 -6.84
N LEU A 259 19.24 -12.00 -7.81
CA LEU A 259 17.86 -11.56 -7.59
C LEU A 259 17.10 -12.52 -6.66
N ARG A 260 17.21 -13.85 -6.86
CA ARG A 260 16.60 -14.85 -5.97
C ARG A 260 17.14 -14.74 -4.54
N LYS A 261 18.46 -14.59 -4.40
CA LYS A 261 19.09 -14.37 -3.09
C LYS A 261 18.58 -13.09 -2.42
N THR A 262 18.45 -12.00 -3.18
CA THR A 262 17.94 -10.73 -2.67
C THR A 262 16.47 -10.85 -2.25
N LYS A 263 15.63 -11.52 -3.04
CA LYS A 263 14.24 -11.83 -2.71
C LYS A 263 14.14 -12.62 -1.40
N SER A 264 14.95 -13.67 -1.26
CA SER A 264 15.03 -14.48 -0.04
C SER A 264 15.39 -13.66 1.21
N GLN A 265 16.36 -12.75 1.08
CA GLN A 265 16.74 -11.83 2.15
C GLN A 265 15.60 -10.87 2.54
N ILE A 266 14.93 -10.27 1.54
CA ILE A 266 13.83 -9.32 1.80
C ILE A 266 12.69 -10.03 2.54
N PHE A 267 12.28 -11.21 2.11
CA PHE A 267 11.25 -11.98 2.81
C PHE A 267 11.67 -12.40 4.23
N THR A 268 12.93 -12.79 4.42
CA THR A 268 13.46 -13.10 5.76
C THR A 268 13.38 -11.89 6.69
N ASN A 269 13.73 -10.69 6.20
CA ASN A 269 13.66 -9.45 6.97
C ASN A 269 12.21 -9.02 7.23
N SER A 270 11.33 -9.19 6.24
CA SER A 270 9.89 -8.96 6.36
C SER A 270 9.27 -9.86 7.45
N SER A 271 9.59 -11.15 7.44
CA SER A 271 9.15 -12.10 8.47
C SER A 271 9.57 -11.65 9.87
N ALA A 272 10.81 -11.19 10.04
CA ALA A 272 11.30 -10.68 11.32
C ALA A 272 10.52 -9.45 11.82
N CYS A 273 10.03 -8.59 10.92
CA CYS A 273 9.17 -7.46 11.28
C CYS A 273 7.77 -7.92 11.67
N LYS A 274 7.18 -8.83 10.88
CA LYS A 274 5.83 -9.37 11.14
C LYS A 274 5.75 -10.11 12.47
N LEU A 275 6.78 -10.87 12.85
CA LEU A 275 6.89 -11.48 14.18
C LEU A 275 6.83 -10.44 15.30
N LYS A 276 7.56 -9.32 15.16
CA LYS A 276 7.54 -8.22 16.15
C LYS A 276 6.18 -7.51 16.22
N LEU A 277 5.46 -7.45 15.11
CA LEU A 277 4.12 -6.85 15.02
C LEU A 277 2.99 -7.84 15.40
N GLY A 278 3.32 -9.09 15.72
CA GLY A 278 2.33 -10.12 16.08
C GLY A 278 1.61 -10.78 14.88
N ASP A 279 1.98 -10.45 13.64
CA ASP A 279 1.47 -11.12 12.44
C ASP A 279 2.21 -12.45 12.20
N ILE A 280 1.91 -13.44 13.05
CA ILE A 280 2.63 -14.73 13.04
C ILE A 280 2.37 -15.51 11.76
N LYS A 281 1.13 -15.47 11.24
CA LYS A 281 0.77 -16.16 9.99
C LYS A 281 1.46 -15.53 8.80
N GLY A 282 1.48 -14.20 8.70
CA GLY A 282 2.20 -13.51 7.64
C GLY A 282 3.72 -13.70 7.74
N ALA A 283 4.26 -13.86 8.96
CA ALA A 283 5.68 -14.17 9.15
C ALA A 283 6.05 -15.57 8.64
N LEU A 284 5.20 -16.59 8.86
CA LEU A 284 5.39 -17.93 8.30
C LEU A 284 5.32 -17.92 6.78
N LEU A 285 4.33 -17.25 6.21
CA LEU A 285 4.19 -17.14 4.76
C LEU A 285 5.45 -16.51 4.12
N ASP A 286 6.00 -15.47 4.74
CA ASP A 286 7.24 -14.85 4.28
C ASP A 286 8.43 -15.82 4.38
N THR A 287 8.51 -16.66 5.42
CA THR A 287 9.58 -17.67 5.50
C THR A 287 9.48 -18.71 4.39
N ASP A 288 8.26 -19.12 4.04
CA ASP A 288 8.05 -20.07 2.95
C ASP A 288 8.47 -19.45 1.59
N PHE A 289 8.12 -18.18 1.35
CA PHE A 289 8.61 -17.45 0.18
C PHE A 289 10.12 -17.27 0.17
N ALA A 290 10.73 -17.06 1.34
CA ALA A 290 12.19 -16.91 1.44
C ALA A 290 12.94 -18.19 1.05
N MET A 291 12.33 -19.37 1.23
CA MET A 291 12.96 -20.67 0.97
C MET A 291 12.56 -21.28 -0.39
N ARG A 292 11.61 -20.67 -1.11
CA ARG A 292 11.06 -21.21 -2.36
C ARG A 292 12.10 -21.43 -3.46
N ASP A 293 13.10 -20.55 -3.52
CA ASP A 293 14.14 -20.54 -4.55
C ASP A 293 15.48 -21.15 -4.07
N GLY A 294 15.54 -21.64 -2.83
CA GLY A 294 16.75 -22.23 -2.23
C GLY A 294 16.56 -22.54 -0.73
N GLU A 295 17.03 -23.71 -0.29
CA GLU A 295 16.92 -24.16 1.11
C GLU A 295 18.17 -23.82 1.95
N ASP A 296 19.08 -23.00 1.45
CA ASP A 296 20.34 -22.65 2.11
C ASP A 296 20.24 -21.41 3.03
N ASN A 297 19.02 -20.93 3.30
CA ASN A 297 18.79 -19.76 4.15
C ASN A 297 18.49 -20.15 5.61
N ALA A 298 19.54 -20.32 6.41
CA ALA A 298 19.46 -20.62 7.84
C ALA A 298 18.58 -19.61 8.62
N LYS A 299 18.64 -18.32 8.26
CA LYS A 299 17.86 -17.27 8.90
C LYS A 299 16.36 -17.42 8.63
N ALA A 300 15.96 -17.85 7.44
CA ALA A 300 14.56 -18.13 7.13
C ALA A 300 14.02 -19.27 8.00
N PHE A 301 14.73 -20.39 8.10
CA PHE A 301 14.36 -21.48 9.02
C PHE A 301 14.33 -21.04 10.49
N PHE A 302 15.28 -20.20 10.90
CA PHE A 302 15.27 -19.64 12.25
C PHE A 302 14.02 -18.79 12.51
N ARG A 303 13.64 -17.89 11.59
CA ARG A 303 12.39 -17.11 11.70
C ARG A 303 11.15 -18.01 11.68
N GLN A 304 11.16 -19.05 10.86
CA GLN A 304 10.05 -20.01 10.78
C GLN A 304 9.86 -20.73 12.12
N GLY A 305 10.96 -21.18 12.75
CA GLY A 305 10.93 -21.78 14.08
C GLY A 305 10.40 -20.82 15.15
N GLN A 306 10.79 -19.54 15.10
CA GLN A 306 10.24 -18.51 16.00
C GLN A 306 8.73 -18.31 15.80
N ALA A 307 8.25 -18.35 14.56
CA ALA A 307 6.84 -18.23 14.25
C ALA A 307 6.03 -19.44 14.76
N TYR A 308 6.53 -20.67 14.55
CA TYR A 308 5.91 -21.87 15.10
C TYR A 308 5.89 -21.89 16.63
N MET A 309 6.95 -21.40 17.29
CA MET A 309 6.96 -21.19 18.74
C MET A 309 5.83 -20.26 19.20
N ALA A 310 5.58 -19.18 18.45
CA ALA A 310 4.50 -18.24 18.75
C ALA A 310 3.09 -18.83 18.49
N LEU A 311 2.96 -19.77 17.55
CA LEU A 311 1.73 -20.56 17.34
C LEU A 311 1.55 -21.73 18.31
N ASN A 312 2.51 -21.95 19.22
CA ASN A 312 2.56 -23.11 20.10
C ASN A 312 2.67 -24.47 19.37
N ASP A 313 3.12 -24.47 18.12
CA ASP A 313 3.49 -25.68 17.38
C ASP A 313 4.97 -26.01 17.64
N ILE A 314 5.23 -26.63 18.79
CA ILE A 314 6.59 -26.83 19.29
C ILE A 314 7.35 -27.86 18.44
N ASP A 315 6.65 -28.86 17.91
CA ASP A 315 7.25 -29.92 17.10
C ASP A 315 7.75 -29.36 15.76
N ALA A 316 6.94 -28.54 15.09
CA ALA A 316 7.35 -27.82 13.88
C ALA A 316 8.50 -26.83 14.18
N ALA A 317 8.44 -26.12 15.31
CA ALA A 317 9.52 -25.22 15.71
C ALA A 317 10.87 -25.93 15.86
N VAL A 318 10.90 -27.09 16.53
CA VAL A 318 12.12 -27.89 16.68
C VAL A 318 12.64 -28.37 15.34
N ALA A 319 11.76 -28.77 14.42
CA ALA A 319 12.16 -29.18 13.07
C ALA A 319 12.83 -28.03 12.30
N SER A 320 12.23 -26.83 12.32
CA SER A 320 12.81 -25.64 11.67
C SER A 320 14.14 -25.22 12.30
N PHE A 321 14.25 -25.19 13.64
CA PHE A 321 15.51 -24.84 14.29
C PHE A 321 16.63 -25.87 14.06
N LYS A 322 16.31 -27.16 13.92
CA LYS A 322 17.29 -28.18 13.52
C LYS A 322 17.85 -27.90 12.13
N LYS A 323 16.97 -27.67 11.14
CA LYS A 323 17.41 -27.30 9.79
C LYS A 323 18.27 -26.04 9.77
N ALA A 324 17.88 -25.03 10.55
CA ALA A 324 18.69 -23.80 10.69
C ALA A 324 20.08 -24.11 11.28
N LEU A 325 20.17 -24.98 12.28
CA LEU A 325 21.43 -25.36 12.92
C LEU A 325 22.31 -26.24 12.02
N ASP A 326 21.70 -27.08 11.18
CA ASP A 326 22.44 -27.91 10.22
C ASP A 326 23.18 -27.03 9.19
N LEU A 327 22.58 -25.89 8.82
CA LEU A 327 23.17 -24.89 7.93
C LEU A 327 24.19 -24.00 8.65
N GLU A 328 23.94 -23.61 9.90
CA GLU A 328 24.85 -22.78 10.71
C GLU A 328 25.16 -23.42 12.09
N PRO A 329 26.03 -24.46 12.15
CA PRO A 329 26.24 -25.26 13.36
C PRO A 329 26.85 -24.52 14.55
N ASN A 330 27.41 -23.34 14.32
CA ASN A 330 28.09 -22.52 15.32
C ASN A 330 27.24 -21.35 15.83
N ASP A 331 26.03 -21.14 15.30
CA ASP A 331 25.18 -20.04 15.75
C ASP A 331 24.62 -20.29 17.16
N GLY A 332 25.00 -19.41 18.10
CA GLY A 332 24.57 -19.50 19.50
C GLY A 332 23.10 -19.16 19.71
N GLY A 333 22.52 -18.32 18.86
CA GLY A 333 21.10 -17.93 18.90
C GLY A 333 20.19 -19.11 18.53
N ILE A 334 20.52 -19.81 17.44
CA ILE A 334 19.80 -21.01 17.01
C ILE A 334 19.86 -22.09 18.09
N LYS A 335 21.04 -22.35 18.66
CA LYS A 335 21.22 -23.34 19.75
C LYS A 335 20.34 -23.03 20.96
N LYS A 336 20.27 -21.75 21.35
CA LYS A 336 19.47 -21.29 22.50
C LYS A 336 17.98 -21.51 22.27
N GLU A 337 17.45 -21.10 21.12
CA GLU A 337 16.03 -21.27 20.78
C GLU A 337 15.65 -22.75 20.64
N LEU A 338 16.51 -23.56 20.00
CA LEU A 338 16.32 -25.00 19.90
C LEU A 338 16.26 -25.68 21.28
N ALA A 339 17.15 -25.30 22.20
CA ALA A 339 17.14 -25.82 23.57
C ALA A 339 15.86 -25.42 24.32
N SER A 340 15.40 -24.19 24.15
CA SER A 340 14.12 -23.69 24.69
C SER A 340 12.93 -24.51 24.18
N ALA A 341 12.86 -24.74 22.86
CA ALA A 341 11.80 -25.52 22.24
C ALA A 341 11.81 -26.99 22.71
N ARG A 342 12.99 -27.63 22.78
CA ARG A 342 13.13 -29.00 23.31
C ARG A 342 12.69 -29.13 24.77
N LYS A 343 13.00 -28.11 25.59
CA LYS A 343 12.55 -28.08 26.99
C LYS A 343 11.02 -28.07 27.08
N LYS A 344 10.33 -27.27 26.26
CA LYS A 344 8.86 -27.26 26.22
C LYS A 344 8.25 -28.62 25.86
N ILE A 345 8.87 -29.37 24.95
CA ILE A 345 8.43 -30.75 24.62
C ILE A 345 8.58 -31.67 25.83
N ALA A 346 9.72 -31.61 26.51
CA ALA A 346 9.97 -32.41 27.71
C ALA A 346 8.96 -32.09 28.82
N ASP A 347 8.72 -30.79 29.08
CA ASP A 347 7.76 -30.33 30.08
C ASP A 347 6.33 -30.80 29.74
N ARG A 348 5.92 -30.77 28.46
CA ARG A 348 4.63 -31.29 27.99
C ARG A 348 4.49 -32.78 28.28
N HIS A 349 5.50 -33.59 27.93
CA HIS A 349 5.49 -35.02 28.20
C HIS A 349 5.43 -35.35 29.70
N ASP A 350 6.13 -34.58 30.54
CA ASP A 350 6.09 -34.77 31.99
C ASP A 350 4.71 -34.41 32.56
N GLN A 351 4.05 -33.39 32.03
CA GLN A 351 2.67 -33.04 32.39
C GLN A 351 1.68 -34.14 31.98
N GLU A 352 1.77 -34.65 30.76
CA GLU A 352 0.94 -35.75 30.25
C GLU A 352 1.09 -37.00 31.13
N LYS A 353 2.34 -37.41 31.45
CA LYS A 353 2.61 -38.53 32.36
C LYS A 353 1.98 -38.34 33.72
N ARG A 354 2.08 -37.14 34.30
CA ARG A 354 1.46 -36.81 35.61
C ARG A 354 -0.07 -36.82 35.54
N ALA A 355 -0.67 -36.42 34.41
CA ALA A 355 -2.11 -36.45 34.23
C ALA A 355 -2.63 -37.89 34.11
N TYR A 356 -1.97 -38.72 33.29
CA TYR A 356 -2.30 -40.14 33.17
C TYR A 356 -2.17 -40.86 34.51
N ALA A 357 -1.09 -40.63 35.27
CA ALA A 357 -0.90 -41.24 36.58
C ALA A 357 -2.03 -40.92 37.58
N ARG A 358 -2.66 -39.74 37.48
CA ARG A 358 -3.82 -39.36 38.32
C ARG A 358 -5.15 -39.94 37.87
N MET A 359 -5.28 -40.39 36.63
CA MET A 359 -6.52 -41.01 36.13
C MET A 359 -6.68 -42.47 36.58
N PHE A 360 -5.60 -43.10 37.05
CA PHE A 360 -5.58 -44.49 37.52
C PHE A 360 -5.39 -44.61 39.05
N GLN A 361 -5.51 -43.48 39.78
CA GLN A 361 -5.70 -43.41 41.23
C GLN A 361 -7.15 -43.08 41.52
#